data_AF-A0AA50ZU23-F1
#
_entry.id   AF-A0AA50ZU23-F1
#
_cell.length_a   1.000
_cell.length_b   1.000
_cell.length_c   1.000
_cell.angle_alpha   90.00
_cell.angle_beta   90.00
_cell.angle_gamma   90.00
#
_symmetry.space_group_name_H-M   'P 1'
#
loop_
_entity.id
_entity.type
_entity.pdbx_description
1 polymer ?
#
loop_
_entity_poly.entity_id
_entity_poly.type
_entity_poly.pdbx_seq_one_letter_code
_entity_poly.pdbx_strand_id
1 'polypeptide(L)' 'YAKVELTPPKLSDIPQIKAGIGKLLTSAKTGAWRNQTVKQATLNTLVGMEVIFWFYVGECIGKRHIVGY' A
#
# COMPACT_ATOMS: atom_id res chain seq x y z
N TYR A 1 -2.13 -12.82 -14.26
CA TYR A 1 -1.62 -11.98 -13.17
C TYR A 1 -2.31 -10.62 -13.13
N ALA A 2 -2.16 -9.73 -14.13
CA ALA A 2 -2.78 -8.39 -14.10
C ALA A 2 -4.30 -8.34 -13.80
N LYS A 3 -5.10 -9.27 -14.35
CA LYS A 3 -6.56 -9.31 -14.15
C LYS A 3 -7.01 -9.73 -12.73
N VAL A 4 -6.12 -10.29 -11.92
CA VAL A 4 -6.45 -10.82 -10.59
C VAL A 4 -5.85 -9.97 -9.46
N GLU A 5 -4.76 -9.24 -9.73
CA GLU A 5 -4.02 -8.47 -8.73
C GLU A 5 -4.20 -6.95 -8.89
N LEU A 6 -4.49 -6.46 -10.10
CA LEU A 6 -4.64 -5.02 -10.39
C LEU A 6 -6.10 -4.62 -10.63
N THR A 7 -7.05 -5.53 -10.47
CA THR A 7 -8.47 -5.20 -10.57
C THR A 7 -8.90 -4.34 -9.40
N PRO A 8 -9.71 -3.29 -9.64
CA PRO A 8 -10.26 -2.49 -8.55
C PRO A 8 -11.04 -3.40 -7.59
N PRO A 9 -10.85 -3.23 -6.27
CA PRO A 9 -11.48 -4.07 -5.26
C PRO A 9 -13.01 -3.97 -5.35
N LYS A 10 -13.70 -5.06 -5.01
CA LYS A 10 -15.16 -5.03 -4.95
C LYS A 10 -15.58 -4.28 -3.68
N LEU A 11 -16.77 -3.68 -3.69
CA LEU A 11 -17.31 -2.97 -2.52
C LEU A 11 -17.38 -3.87 -1.27
N SER A 12 -17.53 -5.18 -1.47
CA SER A 12 -17.53 -6.20 -0.41
C SER A 12 -16.19 -6.35 0.31
N ASP A 13 -15.07 -5.95 -0.29
CA ASP A 13 -13.72 -6.06 0.29
C ASP A 13 -13.35 -4.85 1.16
N ILE A 14 -14.07 -3.72 1.01
CA ILE A 14 -13.89 -2.49 1.78
C ILE A 14 -13.91 -2.70 3.30
N PRO A 15 -14.87 -3.43 3.91
CA PRO A 15 -14.87 -3.68 5.35
C PRO A 15 -13.62 -4.45 5.82
N GLN A 16 -13.12 -5.39 5.00
CA GLN A 16 -11.91 -6.14 5.32
C GLN A 16 -10.66 -5.28 5.24
N ILE A 17 -10.58 -4.37 4.26
CA ILE A 17 -9.50 -3.38 4.16
C ILE A 17 -9.49 -2.45 5.38
N LYS A 18 -10.67 -1.94 5.79
CA LYS A 18 -10.78 -1.09 7.00
C LYS A 18 -10.34 -1.83 8.27
N ALA A 19 -10.72 -3.10 8.42
CA ALA A 19 -10.29 -3.93 9.53
C ALA A 19 -8.76 -4.16 9.52
N GLY A 20 -8.17 -4.35 8.33
CA GLY A 20 -6.72 -4.47 8.16
C GLY A 20 -5.96 -3.21 8.60
N ILE A 21 -6.42 -2.04 8.18
CA ILE A 21 -5.85 -0.74 8.60
C ILE A 21 -5.97 -0.57 10.12
N GLY A 22 -7.12 -0.93 10.71
CA GLY A 22 -7.31 -0.89 12.17
C GLY A 22 -6.31 -1.75 12.92
N LYS A 23 -6.03 -2.98 12.45
CA LYS A 23 -5.01 -3.86 13.04
C LYS A 23 -3.59 -3.31 12.91
N LEU A 24 -3.25 -2.69 11.76
CA LEU A 24 -1.96 -2.03 11.56
C LEU A 24 -1.76 -0.86 12.53
N LEU A 25 -2.79 -0.02 12.72
CA LEU A 25 -2.75 1.09 13.67
C LEU A 25 -2.57 0.61 15.11
N THR A 26 -3.31 -0.43 15.51
CA THR A 26 -3.15 -1.04 16.83
C THR A 26 -1.75 -1.63 17.01
N SER A 27 -1.23 -2.34 16.00
CA SER A 27 0.12 -2.94 16.02
C SER A 27 1.24 -1.89 16.09
N ALA A 28 1.04 -0.72 15.47
CA ALA A 28 1.94 0.42 15.58
C ALA A 28 1.91 1.02 17.00
N LYS A 29 0.71 1.21 17.57
CA LYS A 29 0.51 1.74 18.93
C LYS A 29 1.06 0.81 20.02
N THR A 30 0.93 -0.50 19.86
CA THR A 30 1.41 -1.49 20.84
C THR A 30 2.91 -1.78 20.73
N GLY A 31 3.61 -1.20 19.76
CA GLY A 31 5.04 -1.42 19.58
C GLY A 31 5.42 -2.75 18.93
N ALA A 32 4.43 -3.51 18.41
CA ALA A 32 4.64 -4.83 17.79
C ALA A 32 5.52 -4.77 16.52
N TRP A 33 5.70 -3.60 15.94
CA TRP A 33 6.62 -3.34 14.83
C TRP A 33 8.09 -3.65 15.17
N ARG A 34 8.48 -3.58 16.46
CA ARG A 34 9.85 -3.88 16.92
C ARG A 34 10.18 -5.37 16.93
N ASN A 35 9.15 -6.22 16.95
CA ASN A 35 9.31 -7.67 16.98
C ASN A 35 9.25 -8.31 15.57
N GLN A 36 9.26 -7.49 14.51
CA GLN A 36 9.27 -7.95 13.13
C GLN A 36 10.68 -8.38 12.71
N THR A 37 10.78 -9.47 11.95
CA THR A 37 12.06 -9.90 11.37
C THR A 37 12.50 -8.92 10.28
N VAL A 38 13.81 -8.78 10.04
CA VAL A 38 14.35 -7.88 8.99
C VAL A 38 13.74 -8.20 7.63
N LYS A 39 13.58 -9.48 7.29
CA LYS A 39 12.93 -9.92 6.04
C LYS A 39 11.50 -9.39 5.91
N GLN A 40 10.69 -9.48 6.97
CA GLN A 40 9.32 -8.96 6.96
C GLN A 40 9.29 -7.43 6.88
N ALA A 41 10.17 -6.76 7.62
CA ALA A 41 10.28 -5.31 7.56
C ALA A 41 10.61 -4.85 6.14
N THR A 42 11.62 -5.45 5.49
CA THR A 42 11.99 -5.12 4.12
C THR A 42 10.85 -5.36 3.13
N LEU A 43 10.14 -6.48 3.23
CA LEU A 43 8.97 -6.75 2.37
C LEU A 43 7.87 -5.72 2.55
N ASN A 44 7.52 -5.39 3.80
CA ASN A 44 6.51 -4.38 4.09
C ASN A 44 6.93 -2.98 3.58
N THR A 45 8.22 -2.64 3.66
CA THR A 45 8.76 -1.40 3.10
C THR A 45 8.71 -1.38 1.58
N LEU A 46 9.04 -2.49 0.90
CA LEU A 46 8.94 -2.60 -0.56
C LEU A 46 7.50 -2.39 -1.04
N VAL A 47 6.54 -3.05 -0.41
CA VAL A 47 5.10 -2.86 -0.71
C VAL A 47 4.67 -1.42 -0.43
N GLY A 48 5.13 -0.82 0.67
CA GLY A 48 4.87 0.59 0.96
C GLY A 48 5.42 1.54 -0.11
N MET A 49 6.62 1.28 -0.62
CA MET A 49 7.21 2.05 -1.72
C MET A 49 6.44 1.87 -3.03
N GLU A 50 5.96 0.67 -3.35
CA GLU A 50 5.15 0.40 -4.53
C GLU A 50 3.88 1.27 -4.55
N VAL A 51 3.18 1.39 -3.42
CA VAL A 51 1.99 2.25 -3.29
C VAL A 51 2.33 3.72 -3.55
N ILE A 52 3.50 4.20 -3.09
CA ILE A 52 3.97 5.57 -3.34
C ILE A 52 4.27 5.77 -4.83
N PHE A 53 4.88 4.79 -5.50
CA PHE A 53 5.12 4.88 -6.93
C PHE A 53 3.83 4.91 -7.74
N TRP A 54 2.79 4.17 -7.33
CA TRP A 54 1.46 4.27 -7.94
C TRP A 54 0.86 5.68 -7.82
N PHE A 55 1.07 6.36 -6.69
CA PHE A 55 0.66 7.75 -6.53
C PHE A 55 1.41 8.67 -7.52
N TYR A 56 2.71 8.49 -7.68
CA TYR A 56 3.52 9.26 -8.64
C TYR A 56 3.08 9.01 -10.09
N VAL A 57 2.78 7.77 -10.46
CA VAL A 57 2.21 7.44 -11.78
C VAL A 57 0.87 8.14 -11.98
N GLY A 58 0.01 8.20 -10.95
CA GLY A 58 -1.23 8.98 -10.99
C GLY A 58 -0.99 10.48 -11.21
N GLU A 59 0.03 11.04 -10.56
CA GLU A 59 0.44 12.44 -10.75
C GLU A 59 0.91 12.70 -12.19
N CYS A 60 1.73 11.81 -12.77
CA CYS A 60 2.16 11.88 -14.17
C CYS A 60 0.97 11.83 -15.14
N ILE A 61 -0.03 10.98 -14.87
CA ILE A 61 -1.27 10.93 -15.67
C ILE A 61 -2.06 12.24 -15.52
N GLY A 62 -2.16 12.79 -14.30
CA GLY A 62 -2.86 14.04 -14.02
C GLY A 62 -2.22 15.26 -14.69
N LYS A 63 -0.88 15.33 -14.70
CA LYS A 63 -0.11 16.40 -15.35
C LYS A 63 0.00 16.23 -16.87
N ARG A 64 -0.27 15.03 -17.41
CA ARG A 64 -0.09 14.65 -18.83
C ARG A 64 1.34 14.77 -19.36
N HIS A 65 2.33 14.93 -18.48
CA HIS A 65 3.75 15.00 -18.80
C HIS A 65 4.52 14.03 -17.88
N ILE A 66 5.47 13.30 -18.46
CA ILE A 66 6.29 12.30 -17.75
C ILE A 66 7.50 12.98 -17.06
N VAL A 67 7.91 14.15 -17.55
CA VAL A 67 9.03 14.93 -17.01
C VAL A 67 8.62 16.40 -16.94
N GLY A 68 8.73 16.99 -15.75
CA GLY A 68 8.43 18.41 -15.52
C GLY A 68 6.94 18.75 -15.48
N TYR A 69 6.65 20.00 -15.13
CA TYR A 69 5.35 20.65 -15.37
C TYR A 69 5.44 21.41 -16.70
#